data_AF-A0A6V8PJC9-F1
#
_entry.id   AF-A0A6V8PJC9-F1
#
_cell.length_a   1.000
_cell.length_b   1.000
_cell.length_c   1.000
_cell.angle_alpha   90.00
_cell.angle_beta   90.00
_cell.angle_gamma   90.00
#
_symmetry.space_group_name_H-M   'P 1'
#
loop_
_entity.id
_entity.type
_entity.pdbx_description
1 polymer ?
#
loop_
_entity_poly.entity_id
_entity_poly.type
_entity_poly.pdbx_seq_one_letter_code
_entity_poly.pdbx_strand_id
1 'polypeptide(L)'
;MMPFFDTLFPGVITLFMLDMGLLATVGLRELKTVNKHIFSFALLMPPLHALAAILLATAIGLSPGGATIFSVLAAGASYISAPVVMRTALPQANPSLSFGIALGITFPFNVTVGIPLYYQIAVMAAGLFP
;
A
#
# COMPACT_ATOMS: atom_id res chain seq x y z
N MET A 1 8.56 18.77 -24.39
CA MET A 1 8.08 18.01 -23.22
C MET A 1 6.73 17.33 -23.46
N MET A 2 5.74 17.98 -24.10
CA MET A 2 4.40 17.41 -24.31
C MET A 2 4.36 16.01 -24.98
N PRO A 3 5.13 15.70 -26.07
CA PRO A 3 5.09 14.35 -26.65
C PRO A 3 5.68 13.26 -25.74
N PHE A 4 6.51 13.64 -24.76
CA PHE A 4 7.11 12.67 -23.84
C PHE A 4 6.15 12.36 -22.68
N PHE A 5 5.45 13.36 -22.14
CA PHE A 5 4.56 13.19 -20.99
C PHE A 5 3.11 12.86 -21.35
N ASP A 6 2.61 13.30 -22.51
CA ASP A 6 1.20 13.05 -22.89
C ASP A 6 1.02 11.72 -23.63
N THR A 7 2.02 11.24 -24.37
CA THR A 7 1.89 10.00 -25.17
C THR A 7 2.86 8.89 -24.73
N LEU A 8 4.14 9.20 -24.56
CA LEU A 8 5.12 8.16 -24.20
C LEU A 8 4.98 7.72 -22.75
N PHE A 9 4.76 8.64 -21.81
CA PHE A 9 4.66 8.33 -20.38
C PHE A 9 3.51 7.37 -20.03
N PRO A 10 2.26 7.55 -20.52
CA PRO A 10 1.21 6.54 -20.33
C PRO A 10 1.57 5.17 -20.91
N GLY A 11 2.27 5.13 -22.06
CA GLY A 11 2.77 3.88 -22.64
C GLY A 11 3.79 3.17 -21.74
N VAL A 12 4.75 3.92 -21.17
CA VAL A 12 5.72 3.39 -20.21
C VAL A 12 5.04 2.91 -18.92
N ILE A 13 4.09 3.68 -18.38
CA ILE A 13 3.31 3.27 -17.21
C ILE A 13 2.50 2.00 -17.49
N THR A 14 1.96 1.84 -18.71
CA THR A 14 1.22 0.63 -19.09
C THR A 14 2.13 -0.60 -19.06
N LEU A 15 3.33 -0.52 -19.65
CA LEU A 15 4.32 -1.61 -19.60
C LEU A 15 4.78 -1.89 -18.16
N PHE A 16 4.97 -0.85 -17.36
CA PHE A 16 5.30 -0.98 -15.94
C PHE A 16 4.19 -1.66 -15.14
N MET A 17 2.92 -1.28 -15.36
CA MET A 17 1.77 -1.92 -14.71
C MET A 17 1.62 -3.39 -15.16
N LEU A 18 1.95 -3.70 -16.42
CA LEU A 18 1.97 -5.08 -16.91
C LEU A 18 3.02 -5.93 -16.20
N ASP A 19 4.26 -5.41 -16.06
CA ASP A 19 5.33 -6.09 -15.34
C ASP A 19 4.98 -6.28 -13.86
N MET A 20 4.45 -5.24 -13.21
CA MET A 20 3.96 -5.34 -11.84
C MET A 20 2.82 -6.35 -11.68
N GLY A 21 1.90 -6.42 -12.64
CA GLY A 21 0.83 -7.42 -12.68
C GLY A 21 1.37 -8.84 -12.81
N LEU A 22 2.35 -9.06 -13.68
CA LEU A 22 3.04 -10.36 -13.83
C LEU A 22 3.75 -10.76 -12.53
N LEU A 23 4.51 -9.84 -11.94
CA LEU A 23 5.18 -10.07 -10.67
C LEU A 23 4.16 -10.37 -9.56
N ALA A 24 2.99 -9.70 -9.53
CA ALA A 24 1.94 -9.98 -8.57
C ALA A 24 1.47 -11.45 -8.62
N THR A 25 1.39 -12.06 -9.80
CA THR A 25 1.04 -13.49 -9.94
C THR A 25 2.07 -14.42 -9.28
N VAL A 26 3.36 -14.08 -9.39
CA VAL A 26 4.44 -14.78 -8.70
C VAL A 26 4.28 -14.63 -7.19
N GLY A 27 4.00 -13.41 -6.73
CA GLY A 27 3.72 -13.11 -5.32
C GLY A 27 2.55 -13.91 -4.72
N LEU A 28 1.46 -14.09 -5.48
CA LEU A 28 0.30 -14.89 -5.05
C LEU A 28 0.66 -16.36 -4.82
N ARG A 29 1.59 -16.94 -5.60
CA ARG A 29 2.04 -18.32 -5.41
C ARG A 29 2.84 -18.48 -4.11
N GLU A 30 3.63 -17.48 -3.75
CA GLU A 30 4.41 -17.43 -2.51
C GLU A 30 3.53 -17.30 -1.26
N LEU A 31 2.30 -16.78 -1.37
CA LEU A 31 1.36 -16.72 -0.23
C LEU A 31 1.10 -18.07 0.42
N LYS A 32 1.26 -19.18 -0.33
CA LYS A 32 1.10 -20.54 0.20
C LYS A 32 2.13 -20.90 1.28
N THR A 33 3.26 -20.19 1.33
CA THR A 33 4.35 -20.42 2.29
C THR A 33 4.35 -19.40 3.43
N VAL A 34 3.44 -18.42 3.41
CA VAL A 34 3.33 -17.37 4.43
C VAL A 34 2.88 -18.00 5.75
N ASN A 35 3.65 -17.76 6.81
CA ASN A 35 3.25 -18.17 8.15
C ASN A 35 2.17 -17.23 8.72
N LYS A 36 1.39 -17.73 9.69
CA LYS A 36 0.30 -16.99 10.32
C LYS A 36 0.71 -15.63 10.93
N HIS A 37 1.92 -15.52 11.49
CA HIS A 37 2.37 -14.29 12.15
C HIS A 37 2.59 -13.17 11.13
N ILE A 38 3.21 -13.51 10.01
CA ILE A 38 3.46 -12.57 8.91
C ILE A 38 2.14 -12.18 8.24
N PHE A 39 1.23 -13.13 8.04
CA PHE A 39 -0.12 -12.85 7.54
C PHE A 39 -0.87 -11.86 8.44
N SER A 40 -0.91 -12.11 9.76
CA SER A 40 -1.55 -11.20 10.72
C SER A 40 -0.89 -9.83 10.73
N PHE A 41 0.44 -9.76 10.69
CA PHE A 41 1.16 -8.49 10.61
C PHE A 41 0.78 -7.69 9.36
N ALA A 42 0.74 -8.35 8.20
CA ALA A 42 0.39 -7.72 6.92
C ALA A 42 -1.04 -7.15 6.88
N LEU A 43 -1.94 -7.72 7.66
CA LEU A 43 -3.34 -7.30 7.76
C LEU A 43 -3.57 -6.21 8.82
N LEU A 44 -2.83 -6.27 9.94
CA LEU A 44 -3.02 -5.37 11.08
C LEU A 44 -2.22 -4.06 10.97
N MET A 45 -1.05 -4.08 10.35
CA MET A 45 -0.22 -2.87 10.23
C MET A 45 -0.84 -1.76 9.36
N PRO A 46 -1.45 -2.06 8.19
CA PRO A 46 -2.08 -1.02 7.37
C PRO A 46 -3.12 -0.18 8.12
N PRO A 47 -4.13 -0.75 8.83
CA PRO A 47 -5.10 0.07 9.55
C PRO A 47 -4.49 0.82 10.74
N LEU A 48 -3.44 0.29 11.38
CA LEU A 48 -2.73 1.01 12.44
C LEU A 48 -2.04 2.28 11.90
N HIS A 49 -1.35 2.16 10.77
CA HIS A 49 -0.75 3.31 10.10
C HIS A 49 -1.80 4.28 9.56
N ALA A 50 -2.91 3.76 9.01
CA ALA A 50 -4.02 4.59 8.55
C ALA A 50 -4.59 5.42 9.69
N LEU A 51 -4.82 4.82 10.87
CA LEU A 51 -5.37 5.53 12.02
C LEU A 51 -4.44 6.64 12.49
N ALA A 52 -3.14 6.37 12.62
CA ALA A 52 -2.14 7.38 12.97
C ALA A 52 -2.14 8.54 11.95
N ALA A 53 -2.21 8.22 10.66
CA ALA A 53 -2.26 9.20 9.59
C ALA A 53 -3.55 10.03 9.60
N ILE A 54 -4.71 9.42 9.85
CA ILE A 54 -5.99 10.14 9.98
C ILE A 54 -5.91 11.13 11.14
N LEU A 55 -5.45 10.69 12.31
CA LEU A 55 -5.32 11.57 13.48
C LEU A 55 -4.41 12.77 13.20
N LEU A 56 -3.27 12.53 12.55
CA LEU A 56 -2.35 13.59 12.16
C LEU A 56 -2.98 14.53 11.12
N ALA A 57 -3.62 13.99 10.09
CA ALA A 57 -4.27 14.77 9.04
C ALA A 57 -5.40 15.65 9.60
N THR A 58 -6.23 15.10 10.47
CA THR A 58 -7.29 15.86 11.14
C THR A 58 -6.70 16.94 12.04
N ALA A 59 -5.63 16.65 12.79
CA ALA A 59 -4.98 17.63 13.66
C ALA A 59 -4.37 18.82 12.89
N ILE A 60 -3.96 18.63 11.64
CA ILE A 60 -3.46 19.71 10.77
C ILE A 60 -4.55 20.31 9.87
N GLY A 61 -5.82 19.95 10.07
CA GLY A 61 -6.97 20.57 9.41
C GLY A 61 -7.26 20.07 7.98
N LEU A 62 -6.83 18.86 7.61
CA LEU A 62 -7.23 18.29 6.31
C LEU A 62 -8.72 17.95 6.30
N SER A 63 -9.34 18.10 5.13
CA SER A 63 -10.70 17.62 4.90
C SER A 63 -10.78 16.09 5.05
N PRO A 64 -11.97 15.50 5.26
CA PRO A 64 -12.13 14.04 5.32
C PRO A 64 -11.55 13.33 4.09
N GLY A 65 -11.74 13.90 2.90
CA GLY A 65 -11.15 13.39 1.66
C GLY A 65 -9.61 13.46 1.66
N GLY A 66 -9.04 14.58 2.13
CA GLY A 66 -7.59 14.73 2.27
C GLY A 66 -7.00 13.74 3.27
N ALA A 67 -7.62 13.61 4.45
CA ALA A 67 -7.21 12.65 5.47
C ALA A 67 -7.28 11.21 4.97
N THR A 68 -8.29 10.87 4.18
CA THR A 68 -8.44 9.55 3.54
C THR A 68 -7.31 9.26 2.56
N ILE A 69 -6.97 10.21 1.68
CA ILE A 69 -5.87 10.01 0.74
C ILE A 69 -4.55 9.85 1.50
N PHE A 70 -4.30 10.71 2.50
CA PHE A 70 -3.10 10.62 3.33
C PHE A 70 -3.00 9.28 4.07
N SER A 71 -4.11 8.78 4.62
CA SER A 71 -4.12 7.50 5.33
C SER A 71 -3.90 6.32 4.39
N VAL A 72 -4.40 6.36 3.17
CA VAL A 72 -4.15 5.32 2.15
C VAL A 72 -2.68 5.27 1.76
N LEU A 73 -2.03 6.44 1.62
CA LEU A 73 -0.59 6.52 1.37
C LEU A 73 0.21 5.95 2.55
N ALA A 74 -0.16 6.27 3.79
CA ALA A 74 0.51 5.78 4.99
C ALA A 74 0.29 4.28 5.24
N ALA A 75 -0.89 3.75 4.88
CA ALA A 75 -1.24 2.34 5.00
C ALA A 75 -0.62 1.46 3.91
N GLY A 76 -0.04 2.07 2.86
CA GLY A 76 0.57 1.38 1.74
C GLY A 76 1.80 0.55 2.12
N ALA A 77 2.16 -0.39 1.25
CA ALA A 77 3.40 -1.15 1.32
C ALA A 77 4.29 -0.82 0.12
N SER A 78 5.62 -0.86 0.29
CA SER A 78 6.55 -0.66 -0.82
C SER A 78 6.76 -1.97 -1.59
N TYR A 79 6.49 -1.93 -2.90
CA TYR A 79 6.64 -3.06 -3.83
C TYR A 79 7.81 -2.88 -4.82
N ILE A 80 8.57 -1.78 -4.70
CA ILE A 80 9.72 -1.48 -5.58
C ILE A 80 11.02 -1.50 -4.77
N SER A 81 11.18 -0.54 -3.85
CA SER A 81 12.45 -0.33 -3.14
C SER A 81 12.65 -1.33 -2.00
N ALA A 82 11.62 -1.61 -1.22
CA ALA A 82 11.75 -2.47 -0.04
C ALA A 82 12.16 -3.91 -0.38
N PRO A 83 11.62 -4.58 -1.43
CA PRO A 83 12.07 -5.92 -1.81
C PRO A 83 13.53 -5.94 -2.29
N VAL A 84 13.95 -4.92 -3.05
CA VAL A 84 15.34 -4.79 -3.53
C VAL A 84 16.29 -4.62 -2.34
N VAL A 85 15.97 -3.73 -1.40
CA VAL A 85 16.77 -3.51 -0.19
C VAL A 85 16.79 -4.76 0.68
N MET A 86 15.67 -5.47 0.84
CA MET A 86 15.64 -6.72 1.61
C MET A 86 16.58 -7.77 1.01
N ARG A 87 16.58 -7.90 -0.32
CA ARG A 87 17.47 -8.83 -1.03
C ARG A 87 18.95 -8.51 -0.85
N THR A 88 19.31 -7.23 -0.77
CA THR A 88 20.71 -6.80 -0.66
C THR A 88 21.20 -6.74 0.80
N ALA A 89 20.36 -6.26 1.72
CA ALA A 89 20.73 -6.07 3.12
C ALA A 89 20.53 -7.32 3.99
N LEU A 90 19.59 -8.19 3.63
CA LEU A 90 19.20 -9.38 4.42
C LEU A 90 19.10 -10.63 3.51
N PRO A 91 20.24 -11.19 3.06
CA PRO A 91 20.26 -12.29 2.08
C PRO A 91 19.58 -13.59 2.56
N GLN A 92 19.45 -13.76 3.88
CA GLN A 92 18.80 -14.92 4.51
C GLN A 92 17.27 -14.81 4.50
N ALA A 93 16.72 -13.62 4.30
CA ALA A 93 15.28 -13.41 4.19
C ALA A 93 14.82 -13.76 2.77
N ASN A 94 13.66 -14.40 2.63
CA ASN A 94 13.06 -14.65 1.33
C ASN A 94 12.52 -13.32 0.75
N PRO A 95 13.16 -12.70 -0.26
CA PRO A 95 12.73 -11.40 -0.77
C PRO A 95 11.41 -11.48 -1.53
N SER A 96 11.12 -12.65 -2.12
CA SER A 96 9.85 -12.93 -2.80
C SER A 96 8.67 -12.89 -1.84
N LEU A 97 8.89 -13.17 -0.55
CA LEU A 97 7.87 -13.09 0.50
C LEU A 97 7.43 -11.64 0.74
N SER A 98 8.37 -10.69 0.87
CA SER A 98 8.07 -9.27 1.03
C SER A 98 7.22 -8.73 -0.12
N PHE A 99 7.57 -9.13 -1.33
CA PHE A 99 6.82 -8.77 -2.54
C PHE A 99 5.41 -9.40 -2.55
N GLY A 100 5.32 -10.71 -2.27
CA GLY A 100 4.06 -11.45 -2.25
C GLY A 100 3.08 -10.95 -1.19
N ILE A 101 3.56 -10.55 -0.02
CA ILE A 101 2.71 -9.97 1.03
C ILE A 101 2.17 -8.60 0.63
N ALA A 102 3.03 -7.73 0.10
CA ALA A 102 2.64 -6.37 -0.29
C ALA A 102 1.53 -6.39 -1.35
N LEU A 103 1.70 -7.18 -2.43
CA LEU A 103 0.73 -7.23 -3.54
C LEU A 103 -0.38 -8.26 -3.36
N GLY A 104 -0.13 -9.34 -2.63
CA GLY A 104 -1.08 -10.43 -2.47
C GLY A 104 -2.01 -10.28 -1.26
N ILE A 105 -1.62 -9.51 -0.24
CA ILE A 105 -2.41 -9.31 0.97
C ILE A 105 -2.70 -7.83 1.21
N THR A 106 -1.65 -7.02 1.44
CA THR A 106 -1.81 -5.63 1.90
C THR A 106 -2.51 -4.75 0.86
N PHE A 107 -2.11 -4.85 -0.42
CA PHE A 107 -2.73 -4.06 -1.48
C PHE A 107 -4.22 -4.41 -1.70
N PRO A 108 -4.62 -5.69 -1.90
CA PRO A 108 -6.02 -6.05 -2.02
C PRO A 108 -6.85 -5.65 -0.80
N PHE A 109 -6.32 -5.87 0.41
CA PHE A 109 -6.98 -5.44 1.64
C PHE A 109 -7.21 -3.92 1.66
N ASN A 110 -6.17 -3.12 1.40
CA ASN A 110 -6.29 -1.67 1.42
C ASN A 110 -7.30 -1.17 0.38
N VAL A 111 -7.31 -1.73 -0.83
CA VAL A 111 -8.23 -1.29 -1.89
C VAL A 111 -9.67 -1.69 -1.57
N THR A 112 -9.90 -2.92 -1.11
CA THR A 112 -11.26 -3.47 -0.95
C THR A 112 -11.90 -3.08 0.38
N VAL A 113 -11.14 -3.08 1.47
CA VAL A 113 -11.62 -2.85 2.84
C VAL A 113 -11.06 -1.57 3.43
N GLY A 114 -9.75 -1.34 3.25
CA GLY A 114 -9.04 -0.22 3.86
C GLY A 114 -9.61 1.13 3.43
N ILE A 115 -9.67 1.45 2.14
CA ILE A 115 -10.12 2.75 1.64
C ILE A 115 -11.53 3.10 2.17
N PRO A 116 -12.56 2.24 2.03
CA PRO A 116 -13.88 2.52 2.59
C PRO A 116 -13.83 2.73 4.11
N LEU A 117 -13.10 1.89 4.85
CA LEU A 117 -12.97 1.97 6.30
C LEU A 117 -12.29 3.27 6.74
N TYR A 118 -11.18 3.62 6.11
CA TYR A 118 -10.40 4.81 6.43
C TYR A 118 -11.20 6.08 6.15
N TYR A 119 -11.99 6.10 5.07
CA TYR A 119 -12.89 7.22 4.77
C TYR A 119 -13.94 7.42 5.87
N GLN A 120 -14.60 6.35 6.32
CA GLN A 120 -15.58 6.44 7.40
C GLN A 120 -14.94 6.96 8.69
N ILE A 121 -13.77 6.44 9.06
CA ILE A 121 -13.03 6.92 10.24
C ILE A 121 -12.65 8.39 10.08
N ALA A 122 -12.19 8.82 8.90
CA ALA A 122 -11.83 10.20 8.64
C ALA A 122 -13.04 11.16 8.75
N VAL A 123 -14.22 10.73 8.26
CA VAL A 123 -15.47 11.50 8.42
C VAL A 123 -15.86 11.60 9.89
N MET A 124 -15.75 10.51 10.66
CA MET A 124 -16.04 10.52 12.10
C MET A 124 -15.04 11.40 12.87
N ALA A 125 -13.76 11.31 12.53
CA ALA A 125 -12.68 12.07 13.15
C ALA A 125 -12.80 13.57 12.85
N ALA A 126 -13.28 13.95 11.67
CA ALA A 126 -13.55 15.36 11.34
C ALA A 126 -14.61 15.99 12.25
N GLY A 127 -15.52 15.20 12.84
CA GLY A 127 -16.45 15.70 13.85
C GLY A 127 -15.84 15.92 15.24
N LEU A 128 -14.61 15.45 15.49
CA LEU A 128 -13.90 15.61 16.77
C LEU A 128 -13.13 16.92 16.87
N PHE A 129 -12.87 17.59 15.74
CA PHE A 129 -12.13 18.85 15.67
C PHE A 129 -13.01 19.93 15.02
N PRO A 130 -13.29 21.05 15.71
CA PRO A 130 -14.18 22.11 15.22
C PRO A 130 -13.61 22.90 14.04
#